data_AF-A0A927P9S4-F1
#
_entry.id   AF-A0A927P9S4-F1
#
_cell.length_a   1.000
_cell.length_b   1.000
_cell.length_c   1.000
_cell.angle_alpha   90.00
_cell.angle_beta   90.00
_cell.angle_gamma   90.00
#
_symmetry.space_group_name_H-M   'P 1'
#
loop_
_entity.id
_entity.type
_entity.pdbx_description
1 polymer ?
#
loop_
_entity_poly.entity_id
_entity_poly.type
_entity_poly.pdbx_seq_one_letter_code
_entity_poly.pdbx_strand_id
1 'polypeptide(L)'
;MVTEPVFRELFTYQYTPVSLSRHEGDGGFKISLYGNNTIVYTEFDTRQGLMDRKVFAIHSSVVTEYMTMLSCEDWRLSKLPLYVPKRTRPGYQAVFGLSGHPLFTVDDVDEAARLPFNNPKGHIARNLLVMMESLAQMLVKDGLYMTPHSFQWDQRVTCPLPESGLAAM
;
A
#
# COMPACT_ATOMS: atom_id res chain seq x y z
N MET A 1 -21.19 14.47 -12.95
CA MET A 1 -20.53 13.22 -12.55
C MET A 1 -19.41 12.98 -13.55
N VAL A 2 -18.18 13.32 -13.18
CA VAL A 2 -17.01 13.00 -13.98
C VAL A 2 -16.70 11.53 -13.68
N THR A 3 -16.96 10.65 -14.64
CA THR A 3 -16.48 9.27 -14.59
C THR A 3 -14.98 9.34 -14.79
N GLU A 4 -14.21 9.24 -13.70
CA GLU A 4 -12.76 9.05 -13.76
C GLU A 4 -12.46 7.83 -14.64
N PRO A 5 -11.41 7.86 -15.48
CA PRO A 5 -10.95 6.64 -16.13
C PRO A 5 -10.59 5.65 -15.02
N VAL A 6 -11.24 4.48 -15.00
CA VAL A 6 -10.92 3.42 -14.05
C VAL A 6 -9.59 2.81 -14.48
N PHE A 7 -8.50 3.45 -14.08
CA PHE A 7 -7.17 2.91 -14.29
C PHE A 7 -7.02 1.64 -13.44
N ARG A 8 -6.44 0.59 -14.03
CA ARG A 8 -6.22 -0.67 -13.33
C ARG A 8 -5.22 -0.45 -12.20
N GLU A 9 -5.70 -0.62 -10.97
CA GLU A 9 -4.88 -0.65 -9.76
C GLU A 9 -3.97 -1.89 -9.81
N LEU A 10 -2.66 -1.67 -9.66
CA LEU A 10 -1.63 -2.70 -9.74
C LEU A 10 -1.15 -3.14 -8.37
N PHE A 11 -1.08 -2.20 -7.44
CA PHE A 11 -0.73 -2.42 -6.05
C PHE A 11 -1.55 -1.52 -5.16
N THR A 12 -1.90 -2.04 -3.99
CA THR A 12 -2.53 -1.29 -2.92
C THR A 12 -1.92 -1.71 -1.59
N TYR A 13 -1.64 -0.72 -0.74
CA TYR A 13 -1.38 -0.94 0.67
C TYR A 13 -2.25 0.00 1.48
N GLN A 14 -3.11 -0.55 2.32
CA GLN A 14 -3.95 0.21 3.24
C GLN A 14 -3.63 -0.19 4.67
N TYR A 15 -3.29 0.79 5.50
CA TYR A 15 -2.96 0.60 6.91
C TYR A 15 -3.93 1.42 7.74
N THR A 16 -4.79 0.76 8.52
CA THR A 16 -5.90 1.41 9.23
C THR A 16 -6.09 0.86 10.64
N PRO A 17 -6.52 1.68 11.60
CA PRO A 17 -6.81 1.22 12.95
C PRO A 17 -8.06 0.31 12.98
N VAL A 18 -8.00 -0.82 13.70
CA VAL A 18 -9.13 -1.77 13.81
C VAL A 18 -10.17 -1.30 14.84
N SER A 19 -9.74 -0.57 15.88
CA SER A 19 -10.64 0.01 16.86
C SER A 19 -10.59 1.51 16.88
N LEU A 20 -11.72 2.13 16.55
CA LEU A 20 -12.00 3.54 16.81
C LEU A 20 -12.24 3.74 18.32
N SER A 21 -11.23 3.52 19.17
CA SER A 21 -11.29 4.11 20.51
C SER A 21 -11.40 5.62 20.29
N ARG A 22 -12.51 6.20 20.75
CA ARG A 22 -13.03 7.54 20.40
C ARG A 22 -12.09 8.72 20.68
N HIS A 23 -10.86 8.51 21.09
CA HIS A 23 -9.90 9.54 21.47
C HIS A 23 -8.54 9.28 20.82
N GLU A 24 -8.04 10.30 20.12
CA GLU A 24 -6.65 10.55 19.69
C GLU A 24 -5.96 9.40 18.95
N GLY A 25 -6.17 9.30 17.63
CA GLY A 25 -5.41 8.42 16.73
C GLY A 25 -5.49 8.89 15.28
N ASP A 26 -4.58 8.44 14.42
CA ASP A 26 -4.69 8.64 12.97
C ASP A 26 -5.79 7.73 12.38
N GLY A 27 -6.39 8.13 11.25
CA GLY A 27 -7.37 7.29 10.55
C GLY A 27 -6.74 6.24 9.63
N GLY A 28 -5.41 6.14 9.63
CA GLY A 28 -4.67 5.37 8.67
C GLY A 28 -4.54 6.02 7.30
N PHE A 29 -4.02 5.25 6.35
CA PHE A 29 -3.79 5.70 4.99
C PHE A 29 -3.88 4.55 3.98
N LYS A 30 -3.97 4.92 2.70
CA LYS A 30 -3.91 4.02 1.55
C LYS A 30 -2.90 4.55 0.53
N ILE A 31 -2.08 3.66 0.00
CA ILE A 31 -1.18 3.89 -1.14
C ILE A 31 -1.64 2.99 -2.28
N SER A 32 -1.78 3.54 -3.48
CA SER A 32 -2.25 2.82 -4.67
C SER A 32 -1.36 3.13 -5.86
N LEU A 33 -0.81 2.10 -6.51
CA LEU A 33 -0.09 2.21 -7.79
C LEU A 33 -1.04 1.86 -8.93
N TYR A 34 -1.05 2.67 -9.99
CA TYR A 34 -1.88 2.44 -11.17
C TYR A 34 -1.04 2.20 -12.43
N GLY A 35 -1.62 1.47 -13.38
CA GLY A 35 -0.95 1.14 -14.64
C GLY A 35 -0.65 2.32 -15.57
N ASN A 36 -1.16 3.52 -15.27
CA ASN A 36 -0.83 4.76 -15.99
C ASN A 36 0.39 5.50 -15.39
N ASN A 37 1.22 4.81 -14.60
CA ASN A 37 2.41 5.38 -13.95
C ASN A 37 2.04 6.49 -12.95
N THR A 38 0.99 6.26 -12.17
CA THR A 38 0.62 7.14 -11.07
C THR A 38 0.61 6.39 -9.75
N ILE A 39 1.00 7.07 -8.70
CA ILE A 39 0.83 6.60 -7.32
C ILE A 39 -0.04 7.60 -6.57
N VAL A 40 -1.01 7.08 -5.84
CA VAL A 40 -1.98 7.86 -5.08
C VAL A 40 -1.82 7.52 -3.61
N TYR A 41 -1.52 8.53 -2.81
CA TYR A 41 -1.54 8.48 -1.36
C TYR A 41 -2.83 9.12 -0.86
N THR A 42 -3.51 8.46 0.06
CA THR A 42 -4.79 8.88 0.63
C THR A 42 -4.73 8.75 2.13
N GLU A 43 -4.99 9.84 2.85
CA GLU A 43 -5.09 9.85 4.31
C GLU A 43 -6.55 9.87 4.73
N PHE A 44 -6.83 9.17 5.83
CA PHE A 44 -8.18 9.11 6.39
C PHE A 44 -8.22 9.74 7.79
N ASP A 45 -9.40 10.24 8.15
CA ASP A 45 -9.70 10.63 9.52
C ASP A 45 -10.12 9.42 10.37
N THR A 46 -10.30 9.64 11.67
CA THR A 46 -10.75 8.60 12.62
C THR A 46 -12.13 8.02 12.32
N ARG A 47 -12.90 8.58 11.39
CA ARG A 47 -14.18 8.05 10.92
C ARG A 47 -14.06 7.36 9.56
N GLN A 48 -12.83 7.13 9.09
CA GLN A 48 -12.52 6.62 7.76
C GLN A 48 -13.02 7.54 6.62
N GLY A 49 -13.23 8.82 6.92
CA GLY A 49 -13.48 9.87 5.94
C GLY A 49 -12.19 10.32 5.27
N LEU A 50 -12.26 10.69 3.99
CA LEU A 50 -11.13 11.24 3.25
C LEU A 50 -10.65 12.55 3.89
N MET A 51 -9.38 12.60 4.30
CA MET A 51 -8.75 13.79 4.87
C MET A 51 -7.85 14.51 3.87
N ASP A 52 -6.98 13.76 3.19
CA ASP A 52 -6.10 14.29 2.16
C ASP A 52 -5.86 13.25 1.06
N ARG A 53 -5.57 13.72 -0.16
CA ARG A 53 -5.22 12.89 -1.30
C ARG A 53 -4.12 13.55 -2.10
N LYS A 54 -3.01 12.84 -2.28
CA LYS A 54 -1.86 13.28 -3.09
C LYS A 54 -1.66 12.31 -4.24
N VAL A 55 -1.51 12.82 -5.45
CA VAL A 55 -1.26 12.03 -6.66
C VAL A 55 0.11 12.39 -7.20
N PHE A 56 0.92 11.41 -7.55
CA PHE A 56 2.25 11.62 -8.10
C PHE A 56 2.38 10.89 -9.43
N ALA A 57 2.98 11.54 -10.42
CA ALA A 57 3.50 10.86 -11.60
C ALA A 57 4.83 10.19 -11.25
N ILE A 58 5.06 8.99 -11.78
CA ILE A 58 6.30 8.23 -11.58
C ILE A 58 6.86 7.78 -12.93
N HIS A 59 8.14 7.43 -12.96
CA HIS A 59 8.75 6.87 -14.17
C HIS A 59 8.07 5.54 -14.57
N SER A 60 7.86 5.34 -15.88
CA SER A 60 7.22 4.12 -16.42
C SER A 60 8.01 2.83 -16.16
N SER A 61 9.31 2.95 -15.87
CA SER A 61 10.14 1.83 -15.44
C SER A 61 9.64 1.21 -14.13
N VAL A 62 9.08 2.00 -13.20
CA VAL A 62 8.58 1.50 -11.91
C VAL A 62 7.45 0.48 -12.12
N VAL A 63 6.46 0.81 -12.95
CA VAL A 63 5.35 -0.09 -13.26
C VAL A 63 5.85 -1.37 -13.93
N THR A 64 6.79 -1.22 -14.88
CA THR A 64 7.35 -2.36 -15.62
C THR A 64 8.14 -3.30 -14.71
N GLU A 65 9.01 -2.74 -13.86
CA GLU A 65 9.80 -3.48 -12.87
C GLU A 65 8.90 -4.16 -11.84
N TYR A 66 7.89 -3.45 -11.33
CA TYR A 66 6.93 -3.99 -10.36
C TYR A 66 6.14 -5.18 -10.94
N MET A 67 5.62 -5.05 -12.17
CA MET A 67 4.86 -6.14 -12.81
C MET A 67 5.75 -7.35 -13.12
N THR A 68 7.01 -7.14 -13.45
CA THR A 68 7.99 -8.23 -13.64
C THR A 68 8.22 -8.97 -12.34
N MET A 69 8.46 -8.24 -11.24
CA MET A 69 8.63 -8.80 -9.91
C MET A 69 7.38 -9.57 -9.44
N LEU A 70 6.18 -8.98 -9.61
CA LEU A 70 4.92 -9.64 -9.29
C LEU A 70 4.74 -10.96 -10.05
N SER A 71 5.09 -11.00 -11.34
CA SER A 71 5.02 -12.22 -12.15
C SER A 71 5.98 -13.31 -11.66
N CYS A 72 7.17 -12.95 -11.17
CA CYS A 72 8.11 -13.90 -10.57
C CYS A 72 7.60 -14.48 -9.24
N GLU A 73 6.78 -13.73 -8.51
CA GLU A 73 6.27 -14.09 -7.19
C GLU A 73 4.88 -14.74 -7.23
N ASP A 74 4.21 -14.76 -8.39
CA ASP A 74 2.83 -15.24 -8.60
C ASP A 74 2.58 -16.64 -8.00
N TRP A 75 3.49 -17.59 -8.28
CA TRP A 75 3.39 -18.96 -7.79
C TRP A 75 3.44 -19.06 -6.26
N ARG A 76 4.16 -18.13 -5.60
CA ARG A 76 4.32 -18.08 -4.15
C ARG A 76 3.12 -17.38 -3.52
N LEU A 77 2.69 -16.25 -4.08
CA LEU A 77 1.55 -15.46 -3.61
C LEU A 77 0.24 -16.26 -3.67
N SER A 78 0.06 -17.08 -4.71
CA SER A 78 -1.11 -17.95 -4.89
C SER A 78 -1.27 -19.02 -3.79
N LYS A 79 -0.27 -19.22 -2.95
CA LYS A 79 -0.28 -20.21 -1.84
C LYS A 79 -0.43 -19.56 -0.47
N LEU A 80 -0.37 -18.24 -0.38
CA LEU A 80 -0.48 -17.55 0.90
C LEU A 80 -1.95 -17.52 1.37
N PRO A 81 -2.22 -17.71 2.67
CA PRO A 81 -3.55 -17.47 3.19
C PRO A 81 -3.89 -15.98 3.09
N LEU A 82 -5.15 -15.69 2.78
CA LEU A 82 -5.62 -14.33 2.55
C LEU A 82 -5.76 -13.52 3.84
N TYR A 83 -5.82 -14.17 5.00
CA TYR A 83 -5.97 -13.47 6.29
C TYR A 83 -5.02 -14.04 7.35
N VAL A 84 -4.27 -13.14 7.99
CA VAL A 84 -3.38 -13.42 9.11
C VAL A 84 -3.90 -12.71 10.35
N PRO A 85 -4.69 -13.40 11.20
CA PRO A 85 -5.28 -12.78 12.38
C PRO A 85 -4.29 -12.64 13.52
N LYS A 86 -4.49 -11.62 14.36
CA LYS A 86 -3.88 -11.56 15.69
C LYS A 86 -4.71 -12.36 16.70
N ARG A 87 -4.06 -12.92 17.73
CA ARG A 87 -4.78 -13.67 18.79
C ARG A 87 -5.55 -12.77 19.74
N THR A 88 -5.00 -11.58 19.99
CA THR A 88 -5.63 -10.52 20.79
C THR A 88 -6.24 -9.48 19.87
N ARG A 89 -6.98 -8.53 20.44
CA ARG A 89 -7.54 -7.41 19.67
C ARG A 89 -6.41 -6.65 18.96
N PRO A 90 -6.44 -6.54 17.63
CA PRO A 90 -5.41 -5.83 16.91
C PRO A 90 -5.56 -4.32 17.05
N GLY A 91 -4.43 -3.61 16.98
CA GLY A 91 -4.41 -2.15 16.94
C GLY A 91 -4.70 -1.66 15.53
N TYR A 92 -4.00 -2.23 14.55
CA TYR A 92 -4.09 -1.89 13.15
C TYR A 92 -4.27 -3.12 12.27
N GLN A 93 -4.78 -2.88 11.07
CA GLN A 93 -4.91 -3.85 10.00
C GLN A 93 -4.24 -3.30 8.74
N ALA A 94 -3.38 -4.14 8.16
CA ALA A 94 -2.79 -3.93 6.86
C ALA A 94 -3.55 -4.75 5.80
N VAL A 95 -3.95 -4.10 4.71
CA VAL A 95 -4.57 -4.74 3.55
C VAL A 95 -3.67 -4.53 2.33
N PHE A 96 -3.32 -5.62 1.67
CA PHE A 96 -2.49 -5.64 0.48
C PHE A 96 -3.34 -6.06 -0.72
N GLY A 97 -3.41 -5.19 -1.73
CA GLY A 97 -3.93 -5.51 -3.06
C GLY A 97 -2.77 -5.71 -4.02
N LEU A 98 -2.72 -6.85 -4.69
CA LEU A 98 -1.69 -7.18 -5.69
C LEU A 98 -2.41 -7.60 -6.96
N SER A 99 -2.10 -6.98 -8.10
CA SER A 99 -2.78 -7.24 -9.38
C SER A 99 -2.84 -8.72 -9.71
N GLY A 100 -4.04 -9.26 -9.96
CA GLY A 100 -4.22 -10.68 -10.27
C GLY A 100 -4.37 -11.61 -9.06
N HIS A 101 -4.26 -11.09 -7.83
CA HIS A 101 -4.47 -11.84 -6.59
C HIS A 101 -5.63 -11.28 -5.76
N PRO A 102 -6.26 -12.10 -4.89
CA PRO A 102 -7.19 -11.60 -3.89
C PRO A 102 -6.50 -10.66 -2.89
N LEU A 103 -7.30 -9.87 -2.16
CA LEU A 103 -6.77 -9.03 -1.09
C LEU A 103 -6.21 -9.88 0.05
N PHE A 104 -5.01 -9.52 0.53
CA PHE A 104 -4.42 -10.09 1.73
C PHE A 104 -4.60 -9.14 2.89
N THR A 105 -4.94 -9.68 4.06
CA THR A 105 -5.17 -8.90 5.27
C THR A 105 -4.30 -9.43 6.39
N VAL A 106 -3.57 -8.54 7.07
CA VAL A 106 -2.70 -8.87 8.18
C VAL A 106 -2.99 -7.93 9.34
N ASP A 107 -3.40 -8.50 10.46
CA ASP A 107 -3.57 -7.76 11.70
C ASP A 107 -2.19 -7.51 12.35
N ASP A 108 -1.90 -6.25 12.72
CA ASP A 108 -0.63 -5.79 13.29
C ASP A 108 0.60 -6.36 12.56
N VAL A 109 0.77 -5.96 11.29
CA VAL A 109 1.73 -6.54 10.34
C VAL A 109 3.17 -6.60 10.85
N ASP A 110 3.66 -5.59 11.58
CA ASP A 110 5.02 -5.60 12.13
C ASP A 110 5.18 -6.57 13.30
N GLU A 111 4.14 -6.74 14.11
CA GLU A 111 4.15 -7.75 15.16
C GLU A 111 4.16 -9.15 14.55
N ALA A 112 3.35 -9.37 13.52
CA ALA A 112 3.39 -10.63 12.77
C ALA A 112 4.78 -10.86 12.15
N ALA A 113 5.38 -9.85 11.51
CA ALA A 113 6.68 -9.96 10.87
C ALA A 113 7.85 -10.23 11.84
N ARG A 114 7.72 -9.80 13.11
CA ARG A 114 8.68 -10.07 14.19
C ARG A 114 8.58 -11.47 14.79
N LEU A 115 7.59 -12.27 14.42
CA LEU A 115 7.48 -13.65 14.89
C LEU A 115 8.69 -14.49 14.43
N PRO A 116 9.05 -15.55 15.16
CA PRO A 116 10.15 -16.45 14.79
C PRO A 116 10.06 -16.96 13.35
N PHE A 117 11.19 -17.24 12.71
CA PHE A 117 11.21 -17.61 11.28
C PHE A 117 10.46 -18.89 10.92
N ASN A 118 10.29 -19.80 11.88
CA ASN A 118 9.49 -21.02 11.72
C ASN A 118 7.98 -20.78 11.97
N ASN A 119 7.55 -19.56 12.29
CA ASN A 119 6.15 -19.22 12.47
C ASN A 119 5.49 -18.92 11.09
N PRO A 120 4.43 -19.64 10.71
CA PRO A 120 3.74 -19.41 9.44
C PRO A 120 3.24 -17.97 9.26
N LYS A 121 2.67 -17.36 10.30
CA LYS A 121 2.15 -15.99 10.25
C LYS A 121 3.26 -14.98 9.97
N GLY A 122 4.41 -15.14 10.63
CA GLY A 122 5.56 -14.28 10.41
C GLY A 122 6.19 -14.47 9.05
N HIS A 123 6.16 -15.68 8.49
CA HIS A 123 6.58 -15.91 7.11
C HIS A 123 5.69 -15.15 6.12
N ILE A 124 4.37 -15.19 6.29
CA ILE A 124 3.41 -14.52 5.40
C ILE A 124 3.54 -12.99 5.48
N ALA A 125 3.59 -12.43 6.70
CA ALA A 125 3.73 -10.99 6.88
C ALA A 125 5.02 -10.45 6.24
N ARG A 126 6.17 -11.09 6.48
CA ARG A 126 7.44 -10.71 5.85
C ARG A 126 7.37 -10.80 4.33
N ASN A 127 6.75 -11.86 3.81
CA ASN A 127 6.57 -12.07 2.37
C ASN A 127 5.77 -10.95 1.69
N LEU A 128 4.71 -10.44 2.33
CA LEU A 128 3.92 -9.32 1.83
C LEU A 128 4.68 -7.99 1.97
N LEU A 129 5.39 -7.80 3.09
CA LEU A 129 6.25 -6.63 3.32
C LEU A 129 7.40 -6.55 2.31
N VAL A 130 7.96 -7.68 1.86
CA VAL A 130 8.99 -7.70 0.79
C VAL A 130 8.44 -7.15 -0.53
N MET A 131 7.17 -7.44 -0.87
CA MET A 131 6.53 -6.86 -2.07
C MET A 131 6.45 -5.34 -1.96
N MET A 132 6.08 -4.85 -0.77
CA MET A 132 6.00 -3.43 -0.46
C MET A 132 7.37 -2.75 -0.46
N GLU A 133 8.38 -3.39 0.16
CA GLU A 133 9.76 -2.90 0.19
C GLU A 133 10.36 -2.81 -1.21
N SER A 134 10.11 -3.81 -2.05
CA SER A 134 10.56 -3.80 -3.45
C SER A 134 9.98 -2.62 -4.22
N LEU A 135 8.68 -2.33 -4.05
CA LEU A 135 8.07 -1.15 -4.64
C LEU A 135 8.65 0.14 -4.05
N ALA A 136 8.84 0.21 -2.73
CA ALA A 136 9.43 1.38 -2.07
C ALA A 136 10.82 1.71 -2.64
N GLN A 137 11.66 0.69 -2.88
CA GLN A 137 12.99 0.88 -3.48
C GLN A 137 12.92 1.45 -4.91
N MET A 138 11.96 1.01 -5.71
CA MET A 138 11.77 1.54 -7.07
C MET A 138 11.38 3.02 -7.05
N LEU A 139 10.55 3.41 -6.08
CA LEU A 139 10.00 4.76 -5.92
C LEU A 139 11.02 5.81 -5.44
N VAL A 140 12.16 5.40 -4.86
CA VAL A 140 13.20 6.33 -4.38
C VAL A 140 13.72 7.23 -5.51
N LYS A 141 13.80 6.72 -6.74
CA LYS A 141 14.24 7.49 -7.93
C LYS A 141 13.29 8.64 -8.25
N ASP A 142 12.02 8.50 -7.90
CA ASP A 142 10.99 9.53 -8.04
C ASP A 142 10.92 10.46 -6.82
N GLY A 143 11.83 10.32 -5.85
CA GLY A 143 11.81 11.10 -4.61
C GLY A 143 10.68 10.71 -3.66
N LEU A 144 10.12 9.51 -3.80
CA LEU A 144 9.02 8.99 -3.00
C LEU A 144 9.51 7.92 -2.03
N TYR A 145 9.12 8.03 -0.77
CA TYR A 145 9.57 7.18 0.33
C TYR A 145 8.37 6.55 1.03
N MET A 146 8.37 5.23 1.11
CA MET A 146 7.27 4.45 1.66
C MET A 146 7.78 3.52 2.75
N THR A 147 7.06 3.48 3.87
CA THR A 147 7.23 2.50 4.95
C THR A 147 5.87 1.89 5.30
N PRO A 148 5.80 0.79 6.08
CA PRO A 148 4.53 0.25 6.56
C PRO A 148 3.63 1.26 7.29
N HIS A 149 4.19 2.37 7.77
CA HIS A 149 3.48 3.36 8.59
C HIS A 149 3.47 4.77 8.01
N SER A 150 4.12 5.01 6.88
CA SER A 150 4.24 6.37 6.35
C SER A 150 4.46 6.40 4.85
N PHE A 151 4.05 7.51 4.27
CA PHE A 151 4.40 7.90 2.91
C PHE A 151 4.91 9.34 2.93
N GLN A 152 6.09 9.55 2.36
CA GLN A 152 6.79 10.83 2.36
C GLN A 152 7.39 11.08 0.98
N TRP A 153 7.70 12.34 0.68
CA TRP A 153 8.35 12.70 -0.57
C TRP A 153 9.33 13.86 -0.39
N ASP A 154 10.37 13.88 -1.24
CA ASP A 154 11.27 15.01 -1.34
C ASP A 154 10.66 16.09 -2.25
N GLN A 155 10.21 17.19 -1.64
CA GLN A 155 9.62 18.34 -2.32
C GLN A 155 10.55 19.03 -3.33
N ARG A 156 11.86 18.76 -3.27
CA ARG A 156 12.83 19.28 -4.24
C ARG A 156 12.87 18.44 -5.52
N VAL A 157 12.43 17.19 -5.44
CA VAL A 157 12.47 16.20 -6.53
C VAL A 157 11.09 16.03 -7.16
N THR A 158 10.05 15.93 -6.33
CA THR A 158 8.68 15.66 -6.78
C THR A 158 7.65 16.45 -5.99
N CYS A 159 6.57 16.80 -6.67
CA CYS A 159 5.42 17.46 -6.07
C CYS A 159 4.14 16.73 -6.49
N PRO A 160 3.13 16.66 -5.60
CA PRO A 160 1.83 16.15 -5.98
C PRO A 160 1.26 16.90 -7.19
N LEU A 161 0.66 16.17 -8.12
CA LEU A 161 -0.09 16.72 -9.23
C LEU A 161 -1.27 17.55 -8.68
N PRO A 162 -1.58 18.71 -9.29
CA PRO A 162 -2.75 19.48 -8.92
C PRO A 162 -4.03 18.69 -9.22
N GLU A 163 -5.05 18.84 -8.38
CA GLU A 163 -6.33 18.12 -8.54
C GLU A 163 -6.99 18.37 -9.90
N SER A 164 -6.73 19.52 -10.53
CA SER A 164 -7.21 19.87 -11.87
C SER A 164 -6.55 19.07 -13.01
N GLY A 165 -5.39 18.44 -12.77
CA GLY A 165 -4.69 17.60 -13.75
C GLY A 165 -5.29 16.20 -13.90
N LEU A 166 -6.10 15.74 -12.94
CA LEU A 166 -6.76 14.43 -12.97
C LEU A 166 -7.94 14.37 -13.96
N ALA A 167 -8.51 15.52 -14.32
CA ALA A 167 -9.60 15.60 -15.29
C ALA A 167 -9.13 15.58 -16.75
N ALA A 168 -7.81 15.69 -16.98
CA ALA A 168 -7.19 15.79 -18.31
C ALA A 168 -6.30 14.59 -18.67
N MET A 169 -6.19 13.59 -17.79
CA MET A 169 -5.46 12.33 -17.98
C MET A 169 -6.43 11.16 -18.07
#